data_AF-A0A1N7PZH0-F1
#
_entry.id   AF-A0A1N7PZH0-F1
#
_cell.length_a   1.000
_cell.length_b   1.000
_cell.length_c   1.000
_cell.angle_alpha   90.00
_cell.angle_beta   90.00
_cell.angle_gamma   90.00
#
_symmetry.space_group_name_H-M   'P 1'
#
loop_
_entity.id
_entity.type
_entity.pdbx_description
1 polymer ?
#
loop_
_entity_poly.entity_id
_entity_poly.type
_entity_poly.pdbx_seq_one_letter_code
_entity_poly.pdbx_strand_id
1 'polypeptide(L)'
;MEANQQIPANVKPKPIWSPLAVGLFCFFFSFLAGGLMNAISYGRAGYPERQKRRLLILIPAFIIFGIVVIVSPDSLNILFNLFNVAVAIYFYQDQKKLFEEHIQRGGEKAGVGIPLLIALPITFILLFFVMIAAIISVL
;
A
#
# COMPACT_ATOMS: atom_id res chain seq x y z
N MET A 1 -24.99 0.91 -8.82
CA MET A 1 -25.23 -0.52 -8.54
C MET A 1 -24.10 -1.30 -9.19
N GLU A 2 -23.06 -1.66 -8.45
CA GLU A 2 -21.98 -2.50 -9.01
C GLU A 2 -22.41 -3.96 -8.92
N ALA A 3 -22.32 -4.67 -10.05
CA ALA A 3 -22.71 -6.07 -10.20
C ALA A 3 -22.10 -6.91 -9.07
N ASN A 4 -22.96 -7.67 -8.40
CA ASN A 4 -22.60 -8.60 -7.35
C ASN A 4 -21.81 -9.75 -8.02
N GLN A 5 -20.51 -9.55 -8.26
CA GLN A 5 -19.60 -10.58 -8.75
C GLN A 5 -19.42 -11.60 -7.63
N GLN A 6 -20.37 -12.53 -7.55
CA GLN A 6 -20.31 -13.68 -6.67
C GLN A 6 -19.10 -14.51 -7.07
N ILE A 7 -18.14 -14.63 -6.15
CA ILE A 7 -17.06 -15.62 -6.28
C ILE A 7 -17.75 -16.99 -6.41
N PRO A 8 -17.45 -17.79 -7.46
CA PRO A 8 -18.05 -19.11 -7.60
C PRO A 8 -17.82 -19.91 -6.31
N ALA A 9 -18.89 -20.52 -5.78
CA ALA A 9 -18.93 -21.16 -4.45
C ALA A 9 -17.90 -22.27 -4.20
N ASN A 10 -17.15 -22.67 -5.24
CA ASN A 10 -16.16 -23.76 -5.20
C ASN A 10 -14.69 -23.28 -5.20
N VAL A 11 -14.41 -21.97 -5.14
CA VAL A 11 -13.02 -21.48 -5.08
C VAL A 11 -12.74 -20.91 -3.69
N LYS A 12 -11.83 -21.55 -2.94
CA LYS A 12 -11.39 -21.06 -1.64
C LYS A 12 -10.87 -19.63 -1.79
N PRO A 13 -11.37 -18.65 -1.00
CA PRO A 13 -10.93 -17.27 -1.10
C PRO A 13 -9.41 -17.16 -0.88
N LYS A 14 -8.71 -16.38 -1.72
CA LYS A 14 -7.27 -16.17 -1.53
C LYS A 14 -7.05 -15.29 -0.29
N PRO A 15 -6.03 -15.57 0.56
CA PRO A 15 -5.81 -14.80 1.77
C PRO A 15 -5.52 -13.31 1.51
N ILE A 16 -6.07 -12.43 2.34
CA ILE A 16 -5.85 -10.98 2.25
C ILE A 16 -5.26 -10.39 3.52
N TRP A 17 -4.58 -9.25 3.43
CA TRP A 17 -3.89 -8.67 4.57
C TRP A 17 -4.85 -7.97 5.53
N SER A 18 -4.54 -8.02 6.83
CA SER A 18 -5.31 -7.30 7.85
C SER A 18 -5.15 -5.78 7.69
N PRO A 19 -6.13 -4.98 8.17
CA PRO A 19 -6.09 -3.52 8.12
C PRO A 19 -4.83 -2.93 8.75
N LEU A 20 -4.44 -3.46 9.92
CA LEU A 20 -3.23 -3.07 10.62
C LEU A 20 -1.99 -3.29 9.76
N ALA A 21 -1.87 -4.44 9.09
CA ALA A 21 -0.72 -4.72 8.23
C ALA A 21 -0.63 -3.74 7.06
N VAL A 22 -1.74 -3.46 6.38
CA VAL A 22 -1.78 -2.49 5.28
C VAL A 22 -1.40 -1.08 5.76
N GLY A 23 -1.96 -0.64 6.90
CA GLY A 23 -1.64 0.66 7.49
C GLY A 23 -0.18 0.78 7.91
N LEU A 24 0.39 -0.25 8.55
CA LEU A 24 1.80 -0.24 8.95
C LEU A 24 2.74 -0.22 7.73
N PHE A 25 2.43 -0.96 6.67
CA PHE A 25 3.22 -0.90 5.44
C PHE A 25 3.14 0.46 4.76
N CYS A 26 1.96 1.09 4.79
CA CYS A 26 1.80 2.47 4.32
C CYS A 26 2.69 3.43 5.12
N PHE A 27 2.69 3.31 6.44
CA PHE A 27 3.40 4.20 7.34
C PHE A 27 4.93 4.04 7.25
N PHE A 28 5.45 2.81 7.32
CA PHE A 28 6.88 2.55 7.39
C PHE A 28 7.60 2.51 6.03
N PHE A 29 6.93 2.07 4.96
CA PHE A 29 7.59 1.92 3.66
C PHE A 29 7.18 3.00 2.66
N SER A 30 5.88 3.26 2.54
CA SER A 30 5.27 4.36 1.77
C SER A 30 3.81 4.04 1.49
N PHE A 31 3.02 5.06 1.14
CA PHE A 31 1.67 4.80 0.63
C PHE A 31 1.61 3.92 -0.63
N LEU A 32 2.68 3.83 -1.42
CA LEU A 32 2.73 2.85 -2.51
C LEU A 32 2.69 1.42 -1.98
N ALA A 33 3.50 1.10 -0.96
CA ALA A 33 3.52 -0.25 -0.38
C ALA A 33 2.17 -0.64 0.23
N GLY A 34 1.59 0.25 1.05
CA GLY A 34 0.24 0.04 1.62
C GLY A 34 -0.84 -0.05 0.54
N GLY A 35 -0.80 0.84 -0.45
CA GLY A 35 -1.74 0.87 -1.55
C GLY A 35 -1.69 -0.37 -2.43
N LEU A 36 -0.51 -0.93 -2.70
CA LEU A 36 -0.35 -2.17 -3.46
C LEU A 36 -0.95 -3.35 -2.69
N MET A 37 -0.68 -3.45 -1.39
CA MET A 37 -1.29 -4.48 -0.54
C MET A 37 -2.82 -4.38 -0.51
N ASN A 38 -3.36 -3.15 -0.40
CA ASN A 38 -4.78 -2.91 -0.45
C ASN A 38 -5.39 -3.28 -1.82
N ALA A 39 -4.78 -2.85 -2.93
CA ALA A 39 -5.27 -3.17 -4.27
C ALA A 39 -5.24 -4.68 -4.56
N ILE A 40 -4.16 -5.37 -4.19
CA ILE A 40 -4.07 -6.84 -4.33
C ILE A 40 -5.11 -7.53 -3.46
N SER A 41 -5.40 -7.01 -2.25
CA SER A 41 -6.47 -7.54 -1.40
C SER A 41 -7.82 -7.50 -2.09
N TYR A 42 -8.15 -6.40 -2.79
CA TYR A 42 -9.39 -6.33 -3.59
C TYR A 42 -9.46 -7.42 -4.67
N GLY A 43 -8.36 -7.65 -5.38
CA GLY A 43 -8.28 -8.72 -6.38
C GLY A 43 -8.52 -10.10 -5.79
N ARG A 44 -7.86 -10.39 -4.66
CA ARG A 44 -7.98 -11.65 -3.92
C ARG A 44 -9.35 -11.86 -3.29
N ALA A 45 -10.03 -10.77 -2.93
CA ALA A 45 -11.39 -10.76 -2.41
C ALA A 45 -12.47 -10.80 -3.52
N GLY A 46 -12.10 -10.98 -4.78
CA GLY A 46 -13.05 -11.15 -5.90
C GLY A 46 -13.51 -9.85 -6.56
N TYR A 47 -12.80 -8.73 -6.34
CA TYR A 47 -13.11 -7.42 -6.93
C TYR A 47 -12.02 -6.96 -7.91
N PRO A 48 -11.82 -7.65 -9.07
CA PRO A 48 -10.71 -7.37 -9.99
C PRO A 48 -10.79 -5.97 -10.62
N GLU A 49 -11.99 -5.45 -10.87
CA GLU A 49 -12.16 -4.10 -11.43
C GLU A 49 -11.74 -3.02 -10.42
N ARG A 50 -12.03 -3.23 -9.13
CA ARG A 50 -11.56 -2.32 -8.07
C ARG A 50 -10.05 -2.39 -7.89
N GLN A 51 -9.45 -3.58 -8.02
CA GLN A 51 -7.99 -3.72 -8.04
C GLN A 51 -7.37 -2.90 -9.18
N LYS A 52 -7.84 -3.10 -10.42
CA LYS A 52 -7.31 -2.38 -11.60
C LYS A 52 -7.44 -0.87 -11.43
N ARG A 53 -8.63 -0.39 -11.05
CA ARG A 53 -8.87 1.05 -10.82
C ARG A 53 -7.93 1.62 -9.76
N ARG A 54 -7.72 0.90 -8.66
CA ARG A 54 -6.80 1.33 -7.61
C ARG A 54 -5.36 1.39 -8.10
N LEU A 55 -4.88 0.39 -8.84
CA LEU A 55 -3.52 0.41 -9.40
C LEU A 55 -3.33 1.55 -10.41
N LEU A 56 -4.33 1.81 -11.26
CA LEU A 56 -4.32 2.90 -12.23
C LEU A 56 -4.26 4.28 -11.59
N ILE A 57 -4.74 4.44 -10.35
CA ILE A 57 -4.66 5.70 -9.61
C ILE A 57 -3.38 5.74 -8.77
N LEU A 58 -3.08 4.66 -8.06
CA LEU A 58 -1.99 4.58 -7.09
C LEU A 58 -0.62 4.80 -7.72
N ILE A 59 -0.34 4.14 -8.85
CA ILE A 59 0.98 4.19 -9.48
C ILE A 59 1.27 5.61 -10.00
N PRO A 60 0.39 6.25 -10.80
CA PRO A 60 0.59 7.65 -11.20
C PRO A 60 0.63 8.61 -10.02
N ALA A 61 -0.24 8.43 -9.01
CA ALA A 61 -0.24 9.28 -7.82
C ALA A 61 1.11 9.21 -7.07
N PHE A 62 1.71 8.02 -6.97
CA PHE A 62 3.04 7.86 -6.38
C PHE A 62 4.14 8.56 -7.18
N ILE A 63 4.13 8.43 -8.50
CA ILE A 63 5.11 9.10 -9.37
C ILE A 63 4.98 10.62 -9.25
N ILE A 64 3.75 11.15 -9.35
CA ILE A 64 3.48 12.59 -9.23
C ILE A 64 3.88 13.08 -7.84
N PHE A 65 3.52 12.36 -6.78
CA PHE A 65 3.90 12.71 -5.42
C PHE A 65 5.41 12.74 -5.25
N GLY A 66 6.13 11.75 -5.78
CA GLY A 66 7.60 11.71 -5.74
C GLY A 66 8.24 12.92 -6.42
N ILE A 67 7.74 13.31 -7.61
CA ILE A 67 8.20 14.52 -8.31
C ILE A 67 7.92 15.76 -7.45
N VAL A 68 6.71 15.89 -6.91
CA VAL A 68 6.33 17.02 -6.06
C VAL A 68 7.25 17.12 -4.84
N VAL A 69 7.54 16.01 -4.17
CA VAL A 69 8.46 15.98 -3.02
C VAL A 69 9.86 16.45 -3.42
N ILE A 70 10.39 16.00 -4.56
CA ILE A 70 11.75 16.35 -5.01
C ILE A 70 11.89 17.83 -5.38
N VAL A 71 10.87 18.42 -6.01
CA VAL A 71 10.93 19.83 -6.46
C VAL A 71 10.46 20.83 -5.40
N SER A 72 9.90 20.35 -4.29
CA SER A 72 9.34 21.20 -3.24
C SER A 72 10.42 21.70 -2.27
N PRO A 73 10.26 22.90 -1.71
CA PRO A 73 11.11 23.37 -0.62
C PRO A 73 11.01 22.48 0.63
N ASP A 74 12.11 22.36 1.37
CA ASP A 74 12.19 21.55 2.61
C ASP A 74 11.17 21.96 3.68
N SER A 75 10.71 23.21 3.67
CA SER A 75 9.68 23.70 4.60
C SER A 75 8.35 22.95 4.46
N LEU A 76 8.11 22.27 3.33
CA LEU A 76 6.90 21.48 3.08
C LEU A 76 7.02 20.01 3.54
N ASN A 77 8.18 19.57 4.04
CA ASN A 77 8.39 18.19 4.48
C ASN A 77 7.36 17.69 5.51
N ILE A 78 6.91 18.59 6.40
CA ILE A 78 5.88 18.24 7.37
C ILE A 78 4.52 17.91 6.72
N LEU A 79 4.17 18.60 5.61
CA LEU A 79 2.94 18.32 4.88
C LEU A 79 2.99 16.95 4.20
N PHE A 80 4.13 16.55 3.67
CA PHE A 80 4.31 15.23 3.06
C PHE A 80 4.22 14.10 4.09
N ASN A 81 4.79 14.31 5.28
CA ASN A 81 4.65 13.37 6.40
C ASN A 81 3.19 13.25 6.86
N LEU A 82 2.49 14.38 7.02
CA LEU A 82 1.07 14.39 7.37
C LEU A 82 0.22 13.71 6.30
N PHE A 83 0.53 13.92 5.02
CA PHE A 83 -0.12 13.23 3.92
C PHE A 83 0.07 11.72 4.02
N ASN A 84 1.29 11.23 4.26
CA ASN A 84 1.53 9.78 4.39
C ASN A 84 0.76 9.17 5.58
N VAL A 85 0.67 9.88 6.70
CA VAL A 85 -0.16 9.47 7.86
C VAL A 85 -1.64 9.43 7.50
N ALA A 86 -2.15 10.47 6.83
CA ALA A 86 -3.55 10.53 6.40
C ALA A 86 -3.90 9.37 5.44
N VAL A 87 -3.00 9.07 4.50
CA VAL A 87 -3.18 7.95 3.56
C VAL A 87 -3.10 6.60 4.28
N ALA A 88 -2.24 6.45 5.29
CA ALA A 88 -2.19 5.24 6.11
C ALA A 88 -3.50 4.99 6.86
N ILE A 89 -4.10 6.03 7.43
CA ILE A 89 -5.42 5.96 8.09
C ILE A 89 -6.50 5.61 7.06
N TYR A 90 -6.49 6.27 5.90
CA TYR A 90 -7.43 5.97 4.81
C TYR A 90 -7.36 4.49 4.39
N PHE A 91 -6.16 3.96 4.10
CA PHE A 91 -6.01 2.55 3.74
C PHE A 91 -6.36 1.60 4.86
N TYR A 92 -6.10 1.94 6.12
CA TYR A 92 -6.53 1.14 7.26
C TYR A 92 -8.06 1.01 7.28
N GLN A 93 -8.79 2.13 7.17
CA GLN A 93 -10.25 2.13 7.21
C GLN A 93 -10.87 1.41 6.01
N ASP A 94 -10.34 1.66 4.81
CA ASP A 94 -10.79 1.02 3.58
C ASP A 94 -10.55 -0.50 3.61
N GLN A 95 -9.38 -0.93 4.09
CA GLN A 95 -9.06 -2.35 4.25
C GLN A 95 -9.92 -3.01 5.35
N LYS A 96 -10.33 -2.28 6.40
CA LYS A 96 -11.13 -2.81 7.50
C LYS A 96 -12.43 -3.44 7.01
N LYS A 97 -13.21 -2.69 6.22
CA LYS A 97 -14.46 -3.20 5.66
C LYS A 97 -14.24 -4.42 4.78
N LEU A 98 -13.26 -4.36 3.88
CA LEU A 98 -12.94 -5.47 2.98
C LEU A 98 -12.52 -6.73 3.75
N PHE A 99 -11.71 -6.56 4.80
CA PHE A 99 -11.19 -7.64 5.62
C PHE A 99 -12.30 -8.31 6.43
N GLU A 100 -13.16 -7.53 7.08
CA GLU A 100 -14.30 -8.04 7.84
C GLU A 100 -15.25 -8.87 6.95
N GLU A 101 -15.61 -8.35 5.77
CA GLU A 101 -16.43 -9.08 4.80
C GLU A 101 -15.75 -10.37 4.32
N HIS A 102 -14.43 -10.36 4.12
CA HIS A 102 -13.67 -11.53 3.68
C HIS A 102 -13.64 -12.62 4.75
N ILE A 103 -13.40 -12.27 6.01
CA ILE A 103 -13.40 -13.22 7.13
C ILE A 103 -14.80 -13.81 7.35
N GLN A 104 -15.86 -12.99 7.27
CA GLN A 104 -17.25 -13.46 7.39
C GLN A 104 -17.63 -14.49 6.31
N ARG A 105 -17.00 -14.42 5.13
CA ARG A 105 -17.18 -15.40 4.04
C ARG A 105 -16.26 -16.63 4.17
N GLY A 106 -15.60 -16.83 5.31
CA GLY A 106 -14.69 -17.94 5.55
C GLY A 106 -13.30 -17.77 4.92
N GLY A 107 -12.93 -16.54 4.55
CA GLY A 107 -11.59 -16.22 4.06
C GLY A 107 -10.51 -16.24 5.16
N GLU A 108 -9.24 -16.21 4.74
CA GLU A 108 -8.08 -16.32 5.63
C GLU A 108 -7.23 -15.04 5.62
N LYS A 109 -6.53 -14.79 6.72
CA LYS A 109 -5.57 -13.68 6.84
C LYS A 109 -4.26 -14.03 6.13
N ALA A 110 -3.79 -13.16 5.24
CA ALA A 110 -2.47 -13.28 4.63
C ALA A 110 -1.35 -12.93 5.61
N GLY A 111 -0.26 -13.70 5.55
CA GLY A 111 1.00 -13.36 6.23
C GLY A 111 1.71 -12.16 5.58
N VAL A 112 2.56 -11.49 6.36
CA VAL A 112 3.33 -10.30 5.92
C VAL A 112 4.76 -10.63 5.47
N GLY A 113 5.18 -11.90 5.51
CA GLY A 113 6.54 -12.31 5.21
C GLY A 113 7.00 -11.96 3.79
N ILE A 114 6.18 -12.27 2.76
CA ILE A 114 6.53 -11.94 1.36
C ILE A 114 6.63 -10.42 1.15
N PRO A 115 5.63 -9.60 1.57
CA PRO A 115 5.77 -8.15 1.50
C PRO A 115 7.02 -7.63 2.22
N LEU A 116 7.36 -8.14 3.41
CA LEU A 116 8.58 -7.73 4.14
C LEU A 116 9.86 -8.10 3.40
N LEU A 117 9.92 -9.31 2.82
CA LEU A 117 11.08 -9.79 2.07
C LEU A 117 11.35 -8.94 0.83
N ILE A 118 10.33 -8.31 0.26
CA ILE A 118 10.48 -7.38 -0.86
C ILE A 118 10.78 -5.96 -0.36
N ALA A 119 10.05 -5.49 0.64
CA ALA A 119 10.13 -4.10 1.09
C ALA A 119 11.46 -3.78 1.80
N LEU A 120 11.96 -4.67 2.67
CA LEU A 120 13.18 -4.43 3.43
C LEU A 120 14.43 -4.24 2.53
N PRO A 121 14.73 -5.13 1.57
CA PRO A 121 15.87 -4.92 0.68
C PRO A 121 15.78 -3.62 -0.12
N ILE A 122 14.60 -3.27 -0.62
CA ILE A 122 14.40 -2.01 -1.35
C ILE A 122 14.70 -0.82 -0.43
N THR A 123 14.20 -0.83 0.80
CA THR A 123 14.49 0.23 1.78
C THR A 123 15.99 0.32 2.08
N PHE A 124 16.67 -0.81 2.31
CA PHE A 124 18.12 -0.80 2.57
C PHE A 124 18.93 -0.25 1.38
N ILE A 125 18.56 -0.63 0.15
CA ILE A 125 19.21 -0.10 -1.06
C ILE A 125 19.01 1.41 -1.16
N LEU A 126 17.79 1.91 -0.93
CA LEU A 126 17.51 3.35 -0.98
C LEU A 126 18.29 4.11 0.10
N LEU A 127 18.32 3.60 1.34
CA LEU A 127 19.09 4.21 2.42
C LEU A 127 20.58 4.25 2.10
N PHE A 128 21.13 3.18 1.50
CA PHE A 128 22.53 3.14 1.07
C PHE A 128 22.84 4.28 0.08
N PHE A 129 22.02 4.46 -0.96
CA PHE A 129 22.22 5.55 -1.93
C PHE A 129 22.07 6.94 -1.31
N VAL A 130 21.11 7.13 -0.40
CA VAL A 130 20.94 8.40 0.33
C VAL A 130 22.18 8.72 1.16
N MET A 131 22.75 7.72 1.86
CA MET A 131 23.99 7.93 2.63
C MET A 131 25.17 8.32 1.75
N ILE A 132 25.36 7.65 0.60
CA ILE A 132 26.43 8.00 -0.34
C ILE A 132 26.26 9.43 -0.87
N ALA A 133 25.05 9.81 -1.27
CA ALA A 133 24.75 11.16 -1.73
C ALA A 133 25.03 12.21 -0.65
N ALA A 134 24.64 11.94 0.60
CA ALA A 134 24.91 12.82 1.73
C ALA A 134 26.42 13.00 1.97
N ILE A 135 27.20 11.92 1.94
CA ILE A 135 28.67 11.98 2.10
C ILE A 135 29.29 12.84 0.99
N ILE A 136 28.88 12.62 -0.28
CA ILE A 136 29.40 13.40 -1.42
C ILE A 136 29.06 14.89 -1.29
N SER A 137 27.89 15.24 -0.76
CA SER A 137 27.47 16.64 -0.62
C SER A 137 28.23 17.46 0.42
N VAL A 138 28.96 16.80 1.33
CA VAL A 138 29.73 17.43 2.42
C VAL A 138 31.23 17.51 2.11
N LEU A 139 31.71 16.75 1.12
CA LEU A 139 33.08 16.76 0.63
C LEU A 139 33.28 17.86 -0.43
#